data_AF-A0A7G2IHJ1-F1
#
_entry.id   AF-A0A7G2IHJ1-F1
#
_cell.length_a   1.000
_cell.length_b   1.000
_cell.length_c   1.000
_cell.angle_alpha   90.00
_cell.angle_beta   90.00
_cell.angle_gamma   90.00
#
_symmetry.space_group_name_H-M   'P 1'
#
loop_
_entity.id
_entity.type
_entity.pdbx_description
1 polymer ?
#
loop_
_entity_poly.entity_id
_entity_poly.type
_entity_poly.pdbx_seq_one_letter_code
_entity_poly.pdbx_strand_id
1 'polypeptide(L)'
;MNTLNRRDFPGASYPTRVIQFGEGNFLRAFVDWQLDILNEHTDLNAGVTIVRPINTDFPPSLNTQDGLYTTLIRGLNEQGEAVSEARLIRSVNNEINPYQDFAAYLALAHNADIRFVFSNTTEAGISYHAADCVDDAPPVSFPAKLTRLLLERFNHFEGAVDKGWVIIPCELIDYNGEALKTLVLRYAQEWQIPPAFADWVETANTFCSTLVDRIVTGYPREEAAALEATFGYHDAFLDTAEHFYLFVIQGPQWLAEELKLAQCPLNIRVVSDIKPYKERKVAILNGAHTALVPVAWLCGLETVGEAMQDADIRRFVERAISEEIIPVLDLPADELREFADAVSGRFSEPLHSPPVAFHCA
;
A
#
# COMPACT_ATOMS: atom_id res chain seq x y z
N MET A 1 24.87 -20.34 -4.55
CA MET A 1 24.39 -18.96 -4.40
C MET A 1 23.87 -18.83 -2.98
N ASN A 2 24.26 -17.79 -2.24
CA ASN A 2 23.80 -17.63 -0.86
C ASN A 2 22.35 -17.10 -0.86
N THR A 3 21.54 -17.54 0.10
CA THR A 3 20.24 -16.91 0.37
C THR A 3 20.48 -15.51 0.92
N LEU A 4 19.72 -14.53 0.43
CA LEU A 4 19.78 -13.15 0.89
C LEU A 4 19.56 -13.06 2.41
N ASN A 5 20.45 -12.38 3.11
CA ASN A 5 20.41 -12.18 4.56
C ASN A 5 21.33 -11.03 4.97
N ARG A 6 21.19 -10.49 6.19
CA ARG A 6 21.96 -9.32 6.65
C ARG A 6 23.42 -9.63 6.97
N ARG A 7 23.79 -10.90 7.22
CA ARG A 7 25.19 -11.30 7.45
C ARG A 7 26.00 -11.24 6.15
N ASP A 8 25.45 -11.76 5.06
CA ASP A 8 26.15 -11.86 3.78
C ASP A 8 25.93 -10.59 2.92
N PHE A 9 24.84 -9.84 3.16
CA PHE A 9 24.50 -8.58 2.49
C PHE A 9 24.25 -7.43 3.50
N PRO A 10 25.28 -6.99 4.23
CA PRO A 10 25.14 -5.94 5.24
C PRO A 10 24.67 -4.61 4.62
N GLY A 11 24.14 -3.72 5.45
CA GLY A 11 23.64 -2.42 5.03
C GLY A 11 22.94 -1.69 6.16
N ALA A 12 22.14 -0.69 5.82
CA ALA A 12 21.42 0.12 6.79
C ALA A 12 20.49 -0.73 7.68
N SER A 13 20.38 -0.29 8.93
CA SER A 13 19.43 -0.79 9.92
C SER A 13 18.77 0.43 10.54
N TYR A 14 17.45 0.37 10.68
CA TYR A 14 16.64 1.49 11.12
C TYR A 14 15.95 1.14 12.43
N PRO A 15 15.78 2.10 13.36
CA PRO A 15 14.93 1.87 14.52
C PRO A 15 13.51 1.53 14.05
N THR A 16 12.83 0.63 14.76
CA THR A 16 11.42 0.34 14.45
C THR A 16 10.58 1.59 14.74
N ARG A 17 10.10 2.23 13.66
CA ARG A 17 9.17 3.38 13.72
C ARG A 17 7.81 3.06 13.09
N VAL A 18 7.71 1.93 12.40
CA VAL A 18 6.53 1.53 11.62
C VAL A 18 6.08 0.14 12.04
N ILE A 19 4.77 0.00 12.28
CA ILE A 19 4.09 -1.29 12.36
C ILE A 19 3.36 -1.51 11.05
N GLN A 20 3.55 -2.67 10.43
CA GLN A 20 2.87 -3.02 9.18
C GLN A 20 1.98 -4.24 9.38
N PHE A 21 0.67 -4.12 9.23
CA PHE A 21 -0.22 -5.28 9.24
C PHE A 21 -0.37 -5.84 7.82
N GLY A 22 0.20 -7.02 7.60
CA GLY A 22 0.24 -7.68 6.29
C GLY A 22 1.66 -7.78 5.72
N GLU A 23 2.00 -8.99 5.26
CA GLU A 23 3.26 -9.36 4.62
C GLU A 23 3.16 -9.45 3.09
N GLY A 24 2.00 -9.07 2.54
CA GLY A 24 1.66 -9.26 1.13
C GLY A 24 2.55 -8.46 0.17
N ASN A 25 2.61 -8.93 -1.07
CA ASN A 25 3.38 -8.30 -2.16
C ASN A 25 3.07 -6.81 -2.32
N PHE A 26 1.79 -6.43 -2.21
CA PHE A 26 1.38 -5.04 -2.40
C PHE A 26 2.16 -4.07 -1.50
N LEU A 27 2.20 -4.31 -0.19
CA LEU A 27 2.93 -3.43 0.73
C LEU A 27 4.44 -3.48 0.47
N ARG A 28 4.97 -4.66 0.17
CA ARG A 28 6.41 -4.87 -0.08
C ARG A 28 6.91 -4.10 -1.29
N ALA A 29 6.13 -4.08 -2.38
CA ALA A 29 6.44 -3.34 -3.59
C ALA A 29 5.81 -1.93 -3.64
N PHE A 30 5.17 -1.47 -2.56
CA PHE A 30 4.54 -0.15 -2.50
C PHE A 30 5.01 0.65 -1.28
N VAL A 31 4.54 0.32 -0.08
CA VAL A 31 4.87 1.07 1.16
C VAL A 31 6.33 0.87 1.54
N ASP A 32 6.78 -0.37 1.65
CA ASP A 32 8.14 -0.69 2.08
C ASP A 32 9.20 -0.14 1.11
N TRP A 33 8.90 -0.20 -0.20
CA TRP A 33 9.72 0.41 -1.26
C TRP A 33 9.81 1.93 -1.12
N GLN A 34 8.70 2.63 -0.86
CA GLN A 34 8.71 4.08 -0.62
C GLN A 34 9.45 4.44 0.66
N LEU A 35 9.27 3.68 1.75
CA LEU A 35 9.98 3.90 3.01
C LEU A 35 11.49 3.66 2.87
N ASP A 36 11.90 2.67 2.08
CA ASP A 36 13.32 2.40 1.81
C ASP A 36 13.98 3.58 1.08
N ILE A 37 13.32 4.13 0.06
CA ILE A 37 13.77 5.33 -0.66
C ILE A 37 13.82 6.55 0.29
N LEU A 38 12.77 6.77 1.08
CA LEU A 38 12.74 7.88 2.04
C LEU A 38 13.86 7.76 3.08
N ASN A 39 14.16 6.56 3.56
CA ASN A 39 15.23 6.33 4.52
C ASN A 39 16.62 6.59 3.93
N GLU A 40 16.81 6.36 2.63
CA GLU A 40 18.08 6.65 1.95
C GLU A 40 18.31 8.16 1.72
N HIS A 41 17.24 8.91 1.46
CA HIS A 41 17.32 10.32 1.09
C HIS A 41 16.96 11.30 2.21
N THR A 42 16.50 10.81 3.36
CA THR A 42 16.02 11.65 4.46
C THR A 42 16.43 11.09 5.83
N ASP A 43 16.15 11.84 6.89
CA ASP A 43 16.33 11.43 8.28
C ASP A 43 15.12 10.65 8.84
N LEU A 44 14.23 10.14 7.98
CA LEU A 44 13.03 9.40 8.40
C LEU A 44 13.38 8.17 9.24
N ASN A 45 14.44 7.42 8.92
CA ASN A 45 14.89 6.28 9.72
C ASN A 45 13.74 5.31 10.13
N ALA A 46 12.79 5.07 9.24
CA ALA A 46 11.60 4.28 9.48
C ALA A 46 11.85 2.79 9.22
N GLY A 47 12.26 2.07 10.26
CA GLY A 47 12.29 0.62 10.27
C GLY A 47 10.89 0.03 10.45
N VAL A 48 10.58 -1.01 9.68
CA VAL A 48 9.27 -1.67 9.64
C VAL A 48 9.32 -2.99 10.40
N THR A 49 8.42 -3.16 11.36
CA THR A 49 8.09 -4.47 11.92
C THR A 49 6.75 -4.93 11.37
N ILE A 50 6.77 -6.03 10.61
CA ILE A 50 5.57 -6.61 10.00
C ILE A 50 4.84 -7.47 11.04
N VAL A 51 3.53 -7.38 11.10
CA VAL A 51 2.64 -8.23 11.90
C VAL A 51 1.84 -9.08 10.94
N ARG A 52 2.00 -10.41 11.04
CA ARG A 52 1.25 -11.35 10.22
C ARG A 52 -0.23 -11.34 10.59
N PRO A 53 -1.16 -11.15 9.65
CA PRO A 53 -2.56 -10.94 9.95
C PRO A 53 -3.32 -12.24 10.24
N ILE A 54 -2.89 -13.36 9.64
CA ILE A 54 -3.56 -14.67 9.72
C ILE A 54 -2.62 -15.77 10.23
N ASN A 55 -3.17 -16.80 10.87
CA ASN A 55 -2.40 -17.93 11.39
C ASN A 55 -2.04 -18.90 10.25
N THR A 56 -0.96 -18.60 9.55
CA THR A 56 -0.44 -19.40 8.43
C THR A 56 1.08 -19.43 8.46
N ASP A 57 1.65 -20.53 7.98
CA ASP A 57 3.10 -20.66 7.74
C ASP A 57 3.49 -20.32 6.29
N PHE A 58 2.50 -19.96 5.45
CA PHE A 58 2.71 -19.58 4.05
C PHE A 58 2.18 -18.16 3.76
N PRO A 59 2.99 -17.27 3.12
CA PRO A 59 4.39 -17.48 2.73
C PRO A 59 5.30 -17.64 3.95
N PRO A 60 6.52 -18.23 3.80
CA PRO A 60 7.49 -18.29 4.89
C PRO A 60 7.74 -16.92 5.51
N SER A 61 8.23 -16.87 6.75
CA SER A 61 8.52 -15.58 7.38
C SER A 61 9.65 -14.84 6.68
N LEU A 62 9.51 -13.52 6.50
CA LEU A 62 10.58 -12.64 6.01
C LEU A 62 11.83 -12.69 6.90
N ASN A 63 11.69 -13.12 8.15
CA ASN A 63 12.83 -13.35 9.04
C ASN A 63 13.79 -14.43 8.52
N THR A 64 13.36 -15.30 7.60
CA THR A 64 14.25 -16.26 6.93
C THR A 64 15.32 -15.58 6.06
N GLN A 65 15.13 -14.30 5.71
CA GLN A 65 16.09 -13.43 5.03
C GLN A 65 16.42 -12.16 5.84
N ASP A 66 16.21 -12.18 7.17
CA ASP A 66 16.40 -11.02 8.06
C ASP A 66 15.64 -9.75 7.62
N GLY A 67 14.46 -9.92 7.01
CA GLY A 67 13.65 -8.83 6.46
C GLY A 67 14.10 -8.31 5.09
N LEU A 68 15.20 -8.81 4.54
CA LEU A 68 15.69 -8.39 3.23
C LEU A 68 14.95 -9.09 2.09
N TYR A 69 14.65 -8.35 1.04
CA TYR A 69 14.13 -8.85 -0.23
C TYR A 69 14.34 -7.81 -1.33
N THR A 70 14.20 -8.21 -2.58
CA THR A 70 14.35 -7.34 -3.73
C THR A 70 13.00 -6.99 -4.34
N THR A 71 12.81 -5.72 -4.65
CA THR A 71 11.70 -5.21 -5.45
C THR A 71 12.24 -4.82 -6.81
N LEU A 72 11.64 -5.37 -7.87
CA LEU A 72 11.95 -5.04 -9.26
C LEU A 72 10.81 -4.19 -9.85
N ILE A 73 11.12 -2.93 -10.14
CA ILE A 73 10.20 -1.97 -10.73
C ILE A 73 10.45 -1.92 -12.23
N ARG A 74 9.44 -2.24 -13.04
CA ARG A 74 9.56 -2.29 -14.49
C ARG A 74 8.37 -1.68 -15.20
N GLY A 75 8.58 -1.16 -16.40
CA GLY A 75 7.52 -0.50 -17.19
C GLY A 75 8.11 0.59 -18.07
N LEU A 76 7.29 1.51 -18.55
CA LEU A 76 7.77 2.71 -19.23
C LEU A 76 7.88 3.88 -18.24
N ASN A 77 8.92 4.70 -18.38
CA ASN A 77 8.97 6.00 -17.70
C ASN A 77 8.08 7.03 -18.41
N GLU A 78 8.02 8.24 -17.86
CA GLU A 78 7.29 9.39 -18.41
C GLU A 78 7.74 9.76 -19.85
N GLN A 79 8.94 9.35 -20.25
CA GLN A 79 9.51 9.57 -21.59
C GLN A 79 9.22 8.41 -22.56
N GLY A 80 8.54 7.35 -22.11
CA GLY A 80 8.22 6.16 -22.90
C GLY A 80 9.39 5.17 -23.05
N GLU A 81 10.43 5.29 -22.22
CA GLU A 81 11.59 4.40 -22.23
C GLU A 81 11.39 3.24 -21.27
N ALA A 82 11.83 2.04 -21.66
CA ALA A 82 11.74 0.86 -20.81
C ALA A 82 12.68 0.98 -19.60
N VAL A 83 12.10 0.92 -18.41
CA VAL A 83 12.78 0.91 -17.11
C VAL A 83 12.68 -0.48 -16.49
N SER A 84 13.76 -0.90 -15.84
CA SER A 84 13.83 -2.13 -15.04
C SER A 84 14.84 -1.92 -13.91
N GLU A 85 14.35 -1.55 -12.74
CA GLU A 85 15.13 -1.15 -11.58
C GLU A 85 14.94 -2.13 -10.43
N ALA A 86 15.99 -2.85 -10.08
CA ALA A 86 16.02 -3.69 -8.89
C ALA A 86 16.50 -2.88 -7.68
N ARG A 87 15.73 -2.91 -6.59
CA ARG A 87 16.10 -2.36 -5.29
C ARG A 87 16.10 -3.45 -4.23
N LEU A 88 17.21 -3.60 -3.53
CA LEU A 88 17.28 -4.40 -2.32
C LEU A 88 16.67 -3.62 -1.15
N ILE A 89 15.48 -4.03 -0.70
CA ILE A 89 14.76 -3.40 0.40
C ILE A 89 15.41 -3.76 1.74
N ARG A 90 15.65 -2.73 2.56
CA ARG A 90 16.30 -2.83 3.88
C ARG A 90 15.49 -2.20 5.00
N SER A 91 14.39 -1.51 4.67
CA SER A 91 13.46 -0.87 5.61
C SER A 91 12.78 -1.87 6.55
N VAL A 92 12.57 -3.13 6.13
CA VAL A 92 11.97 -4.17 6.97
C VAL A 92 12.99 -4.75 7.95
N ASN A 93 12.73 -4.59 9.24
CA ASN A 93 13.57 -5.09 10.34
C ASN A 93 13.29 -6.56 10.63
N ASN A 94 12.00 -6.89 10.77
CA ASN A 94 11.55 -8.23 11.14
C ASN A 94 10.04 -8.39 10.91
N GLU A 95 9.59 -9.62 11.06
CA GLU A 95 8.19 -10.02 11.09
C GLU A 95 7.85 -10.69 12.42
N ILE A 96 6.65 -10.42 12.95
CA ILE A 96 6.08 -11.05 14.13
C ILE A 96 4.83 -11.81 13.71
N ASN A 97 4.77 -13.09 14.06
CA ASN A 97 3.53 -13.85 14.00
C ASN A 97 2.83 -13.77 15.36
N PRO A 98 1.77 -12.97 15.51
CA PRO A 98 1.12 -12.76 16.81
C PRO A 98 0.43 -14.02 17.35
N TYR A 99 0.19 -15.04 16.52
CA TYR A 99 -0.34 -16.34 16.94
C TYR A 99 0.73 -17.23 17.59
N GLN A 100 2.01 -16.95 17.34
CA GLN A 100 3.14 -17.68 17.90
C GLN A 100 3.81 -16.90 19.05
N ASP A 101 3.88 -15.57 18.93
CA ASP A 101 4.48 -14.69 19.93
C ASP A 101 3.65 -13.41 20.12
N PHE A 102 2.54 -13.55 20.86
CA PHE A 102 1.66 -12.44 21.17
C PHE A 102 2.31 -11.40 22.10
N ALA A 103 3.27 -11.82 22.92
CA ALA A 103 3.98 -10.92 23.82
C ALA A 103 4.89 -9.95 23.03
N ALA A 104 5.62 -10.44 22.02
CA ALA A 104 6.39 -9.59 21.12
C ALA A 104 5.50 -8.61 20.34
N TYR A 105 4.30 -9.04 19.93
CA TYR A 105 3.31 -8.16 19.31
C TYR A 105 2.89 -7.01 20.25
N LEU A 106 2.51 -7.32 21.50
CA LEU A 106 2.15 -6.30 22.48
C LEU A 106 3.33 -5.38 22.84
N ALA A 107 4.56 -5.89 22.85
CA ALA A 107 5.75 -5.08 23.12
C ALA A 107 5.96 -3.94 22.11
N LEU A 108 5.40 -4.04 20.89
CA LEU A 108 5.39 -2.93 19.93
C LEU A 108 4.68 -1.70 20.50
N ALA A 109 3.62 -1.88 21.28
CA ALA A 109 2.87 -0.79 21.88
C ALA A 109 3.71 0.05 22.85
N HIS A 110 4.73 -0.54 23.47
CA HIS A 110 5.59 0.11 24.46
C HIS A 110 6.74 0.91 23.82
N ASN A 111 7.00 0.72 22.53
CA ASN A 111 8.05 1.46 21.84
C ASN A 111 7.59 2.91 21.57
N ALA A 112 8.24 3.87 22.21
CA ALA A 112 7.93 5.30 22.07
C ALA A 112 8.28 5.87 20.69
N ASP A 113 9.20 5.24 19.95
CA ASP A 113 9.68 5.71 18.64
C ASP A 113 8.76 5.31 17.47
N ILE A 114 7.85 4.35 17.70
CA ILE A 114 6.83 3.97 16.72
C ILE A 114 5.85 5.11 16.52
N ARG A 115 5.71 5.51 15.26
CA ARG A 115 4.89 6.64 14.84
C ARG A 115 3.79 6.25 13.84
N PHE A 116 4.08 5.31 12.95
CA PHE A 116 3.17 4.95 11.86
C PHE A 116 2.67 3.52 11.97
N VAL A 117 1.43 3.31 11.55
CA VAL A 117 0.84 1.99 11.34
C VAL A 117 0.32 1.94 9.91
N PHE A 118 0.88 1.08 9.06
CA PHE A 118 0.34 0.79 7.73
C PHE A 118 -0.38 -0.56 7.76
N SER A 119 -1.39 -0.74 6.91
CA SER A 119 -2.06 -2.03 6.76
C SER A 119 -2.45 -2.32 5.33
N ASN A 120 -2.44 -3.59 4.97
CA ASN A 120 -3.19 -4.12 3.84
C ASN A 120 -3.52 -5.58 4.19
N THR A 121 -4.73 -5.75 4.70
CA THR A 121 -5.28 -7.04 5.15
C THR A 121 -6.34 -7.56 4.18
N THR A 122 -6.28 -7.11 2.91
CA THR A 122 -7.33 -7.26 1.87
C THR A 122 -8.60 -6.47 2.16
N GLU A 123 -9.51 -6.37 1.20
CA GLU A 123 -10.81 -5.70 1.32
C GLU A 123 -11.68 -6.33 2.41
N ALA A 124 -11.52 -7.63 2.67
CA ALA A 124 -12.22 -8.34 3.73
C ALA A 124 -11.59 -8.15 5.12
N GLY A 125 -10.41 -7.53 5.19
CA GLY A 125 -9.61 -7.42 6.41
C GLY A 125 -10.12 -6.37 7.41
N ILE A 126 -10.60 -5.23 6.93
CA ILE A 126 -11.30 -4.23 7.76
C ILE A 126 -12.76 -4.68 7.90
N SER A 127 -12.97 -5.68 8.75
CA SER A 127 -14.28 -6.25 9.04
C SER A 127 -14.46 -6.49 10.53
N TYR A 128 -15.72 -6.48 10.95
CA TYR A 128 -16.10 -6.75 12.33
C TYR A 128 -16.32 -8.26 12.54
N HIS A 129 -15.77 -8.78 13.62
CA HIS A 129 -15.95 -10.14 14.07
C HIS A 129 -16.44 -10.17 15.53
N ALA A 130 -17.70 -10.58 15.72
CA ALA A 130 -18.40 -10.47 17.00
C ALA A 130 -17.85 -11.36 18.12
N ALA A 131 -17.12 -12.42 17.77
CA ALA A 131 -16.54 -13.33 18.76
C ALA A 131 -15.17 -12.87 19.27
N ASP A 132 -14.60 -11.78 18.71
CA ASP A 132 -13.35 -11.22 19.23
C ASP A 132 -13.56 -10.62 20.63
N CYS A 133 -12.67 -10.97 21.55
CA CYS A 133 -12.67 -10.54 22.94
C CYS A 133 -11.36 -9.82 23.29
N VAL A 134 -11.40 -8.97 24.31
CA VAL A 134 -10.21 -8.21 24.78
C VAL A 134 -9.09 -9.12 25.30
N ASP A 135 -9.44 -10.30 25.81
CA ASP A 135 -8.51 -11.28 26.37
C ASP A 135 -7.95 -12.25 25.31
N ASP A 136 -8.37 -12.13 24.04
CA ASP A 136 -7.84 -12.96 22.96
C ASP A 136 -6.35 -12.67 22.71
N ALA A 137 -5.60 -13.73 22.41
CA ALA A 137 -4.15 -13.69 22.22
C ALA A 137 -3.73 -14.52 21.00
N PRO A 138 -3.86 -13.99 19.76
CA PRO A 138 -4.42 -12.69 19.40
C PRO A 138 -5.93 -12.75 19.05
N PRO A 139 -6.62 -11.61 18.99
CA PRO A 139 -7.92 -11.51 18.33
C PRO A 139 -7.88 -11.96 16.86
N VAL A 140 -9.01 -12.38 16.31
CA VAL A 140 -9.10 -12.89 14.93
C VAL A 140 -9.06 -11.76 13.91
N SER A 141 -9.89 -10.74 14.03
CA SER A 141 -9.96 -9.66 13.04
C SER A 141 -8.81 -8.66 13.16
N PHE A 142 -8.44 -8.01 12.06
CA PHE A 142 -7.42 -6.95 12.09
C PHE A 142 -7.85 -5.76 12.96
N PRO A 143 -9.07 -5.21 12.86
CA PRO A 143 -9.49 -4.10 13.71
C PRO A 143 -9.47 -4.45 15.21
N ALA A 144 -9.81 -5.69 15.60
CA ALA A 144 -9.69 -6.13 16.98
C ALA A 144 -8.23 -6.23 17.45
N LYS A 145 -7.33 -6.79 16.63
CA LYS A 145 -5.89 -6.81 16.92
C LYS A 145 -5.37 -5.39 17.16
N LEU A 146 -5.66 -4.46 16.23
CA LEU A 146 -5.27 -3.05 16.36
C LEU A 146 -5.85 -2.40 17.63
N THR A 147 -7.11 -2.66 17.95
CA THR A 147 -7.74 -2.17 19.19
C THR A 147 -7.00 -2.67 20.42
N ARG A 148 -6.64 -3.96 20.45
CA ARG A 148 -5.89 -4.56 21.57
C ARG A 148 -4.49 -3.96 21.74
N LEU A 149 -3.83 -3.63 20.63
CA LEU A 149 -2.51 -2.99 20.63
C LEU A 149 -2.57 -1.52 21.03
N LEU A 150 -3.57 -0.78 20.54
CA LEU A 150 -3.83 0.61 20.96
C LEU A 150 -4.15 0.66 22.45
N LEU A 151 -4.94 -0.28 22.98
CA LEU A 151 -5.24 -0.37 24.41
C LEU A 151 -3.97 -0.60 25.24
N GLU A 152 -3.10 -1.51 24.79
CA GLU A 152 -1.82 -1.76 25.44
C GLU A 152 -0.96 -0.47 25.49
N ARG A 153 -0.92 0.27 24.38
CA ARG A 153 -0.19 1.53 24.28
C ARG A 153 -0.77 2.61 25.18
N PHE A 154 -2.09 2.76 25.16
CA PHE A 154 -2.81 3.70 26.00
C PHE A 154 -2.51 3.45 27.48
N ASN A 155 -2.56 2.19 27.92
CA ASN A 155 -2.25 1.83 29.31
C ASN A 155 -0.79 2.10 29.66
N HIS A 156 0.14 1.74 28.76
CA HIS A 156 1.57 1.91 29.00
C HIS A 156 1.98 3.39 29.14
N PHE A 157 1.41 4.26 28.31
CA PHE A 157 1.69 5.70 28.30
C PHE A 157 0.64 6.54 29.05
N GLU A 158 -0.22 5.91 29.83
CA GLU A 158 -1.26 6.59 30.63
C GLU A 158 -2.13 7.58 29.81
N GLY A 159 -2.40 7.25 28.54
CA GLY A 159 -3.18 8.09 27.64
C GLY A 159 -2.49 9.37 27.18
N ALA A 160 -1.15 9.43 27.19
CA ALA A 160 -0.39 10.59 26.70
C ALA A 160 -0.73 10.94 25.24
N VAL A 161 -1.07 12.21 24.99
CA VAL A 161 -1.54 12.69 23.68
C VAL A 161 -0.44 12.64 22.61
N ASP A 162 0.82 12.86 22.99
CA ASP A 162 1.98 12.78 22.08
C ASP A 162 2.36 11.33 21.69
N LYS A 163 1.67 10.33 22.27
CA LYS A 163 1.93 8.92 22.00
C LYS A 163 0.93 8.29 21.04
N GLY A 164 -0.02 9.03 20.49
CA GLY A 164 -0.88 8.48 19.43
C GLY A 164 -0.11 8.16 18.14
N TRP A 165 -0.67 7.26 17.34
CA TRP A 165 -0.12 6.84 16.05
C TRP A 165 -0.82 7.48 14.87
N VAL A 166 -0.13 7.53 13.73
CA VAL A 166 -0.70 7.80 12.42
C VAL A 166 -0.99 6.47 11.75
N ILE A 167 -2.26 6.17 11.54
CA ILE A 167 -2.77 4.89 11.04
C ILE A 167 -3.22 5.11 9.59
N ILE A 168 -2.55 4.44 8.67
CA ILE A 168 -2.64 4.65 7.22
C ILE A 168 -2.97 3.29 6.57
N PRO A 169 -4.25 2.85 6.62
CA PRO A 169 -4.69 1.67 5.91
C PRO A 169 -4.55 1.84 4.39
N CYS A 170 -4.19 0.78 3.69
CA CYS A 170 -4.04 0.70 2.23
C CYS A 170 -5.00 -0.32 1.61
N GLU A 171 -6.00 -0.78 2.35
CA GLU A 171 -7.09 -1.64 1.85
C GLU A 171 -7.95 -0.90 0.83
N LEU A 172 -8.39 -1.58 -0.23
CA LEU A 172 -9.21 -1.01 -1.32
C LEU A 172 -10.69 -0.91 -0.95
N ILE A 173 -10.99 -0.23 0.14
CA ILE A 173 -12.36 0.11 0.56
C ILE A 173 -12.55 1.62 0.71
N ASP A 174 -13.80 2.05 0.61
CA ASP A 174 -14.17 3.45 0.73
C ASP A 174 -13.87 3.99 2.14
N TYR A 175 -13.20 5.13 2.19
CA TYR A 175 -12.83 5.81 3.44
C TYR A 175 -12.26 4.84 4.48
N ASN A 176 -11.30 4.01 4.05
CA ASN A 176 -10.74 2.90 4.83
C ASN A 176 -10.21 3.32 6.22
N GLY A 177 -9.67 4.53 6.37
CA GLY A 177 -9.26 5.11 7.65
C GLY A 177 -10.43 5.32 8.62
N GLU A 178 -11.52 5.92 8.15
CA GLU A 178 -12.74 6.12 8.94
C GLU A 178 -13.45 4.79 9.26
N ALA A 179 -13.50 3.87 8.29
CA ALA A 179 -14.05 2.54 8.49
C ALA A 179 -13.30 1.80 9.60
N LEU A 180 -11.96 1.82 9.56
CA LEU A 180 -11.12 1.22 10.60
C LEU A 180 -11.32 1.89 11.96
N LYS A 181 -11.32 3.24 12.02
CA LYS A 181 -11.58 3.99 13.26
C LYS A 181 -12.92 3.60 13.89
N THR A 182 -13.97 3.50 13.06
CA THR A 182 -15.32 3.10 13.50
C THR A 182 -15.32 1.73 14.15
N LEU A 183 -14.61 0.76 13.57
CA LEU A 183 -14.50 -0.58 14.13
C LEU A 183 -13.67 -0.62 15.42
N VAL A 184 -12.60 0.16 15.52
CA VAL A 184 -11.81 0.28 16.75
C VAL A 184 -12.65 0.83 17.90
N LEU A 185 -13.41 1.91 17.65
CA LEU A 185 -14.29 2.50 18.66
C LEU A 185 -15.45 1.56 19.04
N ARG A 186 -15.97 0.81 18.06
CA ARG A 186 -16.99 -0.22 18.31
C ARG A 186 -16.45 -1.31 19.25
N TYR A 187 -15.26 -1.84 18.98
CA TYR A 187 -14.65 -2.83 19.88
C TYR A 187 -14.39 -2.25 21.27
N ALA A 188 -13.93 -1.00 21.37
CA ALA A 188 -13.77 -0.34 22.66
C ALA A 188 -15.07 -0.28 23.47
N GLN A 189 -16.18 0.03 22.82
CA GLN A 189 -17.51 0.04 23.44
C GLN A 189 -17.94 -1.36 23.88
N GLU A 190 -17.86 -2.36 22.99
CA GLU A 190 -18.33 -3.72 23.25
C GLU A 190 -17.49 -4.45 24.31
N TRP A 191 -16.17 -4.22 24.32
CA TRP A 191 -15.25 -4.73 25.34
C TRP A 191 -15.27 -3.92 26.64
N GLN A 192 -16.14 -2.92 26.74
CA GLN A 192 -16.31 -2.08 27.94
C GLN A 192 -15.00 -1.41 28.38
N ILE A 193 -14.15 -1.01 27.43
CA ILE A 193 -12.93 -0.25 27.70
C ILE A 193 -13.32 1.13 28.25
N PRO A 194 -12.60 1.70 29.24
CA PRO A 194 -12.92 3.02 29.80
C PRO A 194 -13.06 4.12 28.72
N PRO A 195 -14.02 5.06 28.87
CA PRO A 195 -14.26 6.12 27.88
C PRO A 195 -13.01 6.95 27.51
N ALA A 196 -12.09 7.13 28.46
CA ALA A 196 -10.83 7.83 28.23
C ALA A 196 -9.99 7.21 27.09
N PHE A 197 -10.12 5.91 26.83
CA PHE A 197 -9.48 5.26 25.69
C PHE A 197 -10.09 5.72 24.36
N ALA A 198 -11.42 5.76 24.27
CA ALA A 198 -12.12 6.22 23.07
C ALA A 198 -11.75 7.68 22.77
N ASP A 199 -11.77 8.55 23.79
CA ASP A 199 -11.35 9.95 23.66
C ASP A 199 -9.90 10.06 23.15
N TRP A 200 -8.99 9.21 23.64
CA TRP A 200 -7.60 9.16 23.20
C TRP A 200 -7.45 8.65 21.75
N VAL A 201 -8.22 7.64 21.35
CA VAL A 201 -8.28 7.17 19.95
C VAL A 201 -8.76 8.29 19.02
N GLU A 202 -9.70 9.13 19.46
CA GLU A 202 -10.20 10.22 18.64
C GLU A 202 -9.28 11.43 18.56
N THR A 203 -8.55 11.75 19.63
CA THR A 203 -7.83 13.03 19.77
C THR A 203 -6.32 12.91 19.65
N ALA A 204 -5.73 11.78 20.02
CA ALA A 204 -4.28 11.56 19.95
C ALA A 204 -3.85 10.82 18.67
N ASN A 205 -4.73 10.00 18.09
CA ASN A 205 -4.43 9.18 16.93
C ASN A 205 -5.01 9.81 15.66
N THR A 206 -4.30 9.62 14.53
CA THR A 206 -4.74 10.12 13.22
C THR A 206 -5.02 8.93 12.31
N PHE A 207 -6.29 8.76 11.90
CA PHE A 207 -6.67 7.74 10.93
C PHE A 207 -6.79 8.40 9.55
N CYS A 208 -5.96 7.97 8.61
CA CYS A 208 -5.89 8.53 7.27
C CYS A 208 -6.53 7.60 6.26
N SER A 209 -7.60 8.04 5.60
CA SER A 209 -8.14 7.31 4.46
C SER A 209 -7.19 7.43 3.26
N THR A 210 -7.04 6.38 2.47
CA THR A 210 -6.07 6.36 1.37
C THR A 210 -6.66 5.92 0.04
N LEU A 211 -5.98 6.31 -1.04
CA LEU A 211 -6.19 5.86 -2.40
C LEU A 211 -4.83 5.44 -2.90
N VAL A 212 -4.71 4.14 -3.14
CA VAL A 212 -3.49 3.53 -3.64
C VAL A 212 -3.71 3.02 -5.06
N ASP A 213 -2.68 3.12 -5.89
CA ASP A 213 -2.67 2.57 -7.24
C ASP A 213 -1.27 2.13 -7.61
N ARG A 214 -1.08 0.82 -7.82
CA ARG A 214 0.10 0.21 -8.42
C ARG A 214 -0.23 -1.24 -8.72
N ILE A 215 0.03 -1.69 -9.94
CA ILE A 215 -0.01 -3.11 -10.30
C ILE A 215 1.22 -3.78 -9.71
N VAL A 216 0.99 -4.74 -8.83
CA VAL A 216 2.02 -5.60 -8.24
C VAL A 216 1.77 -7.02 -8.74
N THR A 217 2.72 -7.55 -9.50
CA THR A 217 2.62 -8.88 -10.13
C THR A 217 3.17 -9.99 -9.23
N GLY A 218 3.89 -9.65 -8.16
CA GLY A 218 4.37 -10.62 -7.18
C GLY A 218 5.69 -11.27 -7.59
N TYR A 219 5.89 -12.51 -7.13
CA TYR A 219 7.12 -13.26 -7.38
C TYR A 219 7.22 -13.68 -8.87
N PRO A 220 8.27 -13.27 -9.62
CA PRO A 220 8.40 -13.54 -11.04
C PRO A 220 8.90 -14.97 -11.29
N ARG A 221 8.03 -15.97 -11.11
CA ARG A 221 8.40 -17.41 -11.12
C ARG A 221 9.20 -17.86 -12.34
N GLU A 222 8.87 -17.34 -13.51
CA GLU A 222 9.51 -17.73 -14.79
C GLU A 222 10.90 -17.09 -14.97
N GLU A 223 11.13 -15.93 -14.35
CA GLU A 223 12.34 -15.13 -14.52
C GLU A 223 13.28 -15.20 -13.29
N ALA A 224 12.77 -15.69 -12.16
CA ALA A 224 13.46 -15.67 -10.86
C ALA A 224 14.88 -16.23 -10.94
N ALA A 225 15.08 -17.40 -11.57
CA ALA A 225 16.41 -17.99 -11.69
C ALA A 225 17.40 -17.13 -12.49
N ALA A 226 16.93 -16.42 -13.53
CA ALA A 226 17.76 -15.53 -14.34
C ALA A 226 18.06 -14.22 -13.59
N LEU A 227 17.08 -13.69 -12.86
CA LEU A 227 17.24 -12.53 -12.00
C LEU A 227 18.22 -12.81 -10.86
N GLU A 228 18.07 -13.94 -10.16
CA GLU A 228 18.99 -14.39 -9.10
C GLU A 228 20.41 -14.62 -9.63
N ALA A 229 20.57 -15.17 -10.85
CA ALA A 229 21.88 -15.28 -11.50
C ALA A 229 22.52 -13.91 -11.77
N THR A 230 21.71 -12.89 -12.06
CA THR A 230 22.15 -11.51 -12.27
C THR A 230 22.48 -10.82 -10.95
N PHE A 231 21.66 -11.02 -9.92
CA PHE A 231 21.82 -10.40 -8.61
C PHE A 231 22.93 -11.05 -7.76
N GLY A 232 23.20 -12.34 -7.98
CA GLY A 232 24.22 -13.11 -7.27
C GLY A 232 23.74 -13.72 -5.94
N TYR A 233 22.44 -13.69 -5.65
CA TYR A 233 21.83 -14.28 -4.44
C TYR A 233 20.47 -14.90 -4.73
N HIS A 234 20.10 -15.88 -3.90
CA HIS A 234 18.75 -16.44 -3.89
C HIS A 234 17.84 -15.55 -3.05
N ASP A 235 16.69 -15.17 -3.60
CA ASP A 235 15.70 -14.34 -2.93
C ASP A 235 14.32 -14.98 -3.07
N ALA A 236 13.84 -15.58 -1.99
CA ALA A 236 12.52 -16.20 -1.91
C ALA A 236 11.37 -15.18 -1.87
N PHE A 237 11.70 -13.90 -1.69
CA PHE A 237 10.77 -12.80 -1.51
C PHE A 237 10.88 -11.76 -2.63
N LEU A 238 11.53 -12.08 -3.74
CA LEU A 238 11.57 -11.20 -4.92
C LEU A 238 10.14 -10.77 -5.30
N ASP A 239 9.94 -9.48 -5.51
CA ASP A 239 8.64 -8.91 -5.85
C ASP A 239 8.76 -8.01 -7.07
N THR A 240 7.72 -7.98 -7.90
CA THR A 240 7.70 -7.22 -9.15
C THR A 240 6.47 -6.33 -9.23
N ALA A 241 6.69 -5.08 -9.64
CA ALA A 241 5.61 -4.11 -9.81
C ALA A 241 5.85 -3.19 -11.01
N GLU A 242 4.78 -2.56 -11.47
CA GLU A 242 4.84 -1.57 -12.55
C GLU A 242 5.59 -0.31 -12.10
N HIS A 243 6.12 0.47 -13.06
CA HIS A 243 6.77 1.75 -12.79
C HIS A 243 5.82 2.78 -12.20
N PHE A 244 4.61 2.89 -12.74
CA PHE A 244 3.59 3.80 -12.26
C PHE A 244 3.13 3.46 -10.84
N TYR A 245 2.96 4.48 -10.01
CA TYR A 245 2.28 4.35 -8.73
C TYR A 245 1.64 5.67 -8.32
N LEU A 246 0.60 5.62 -7.49
CA LEU A 246 -0.04 6.78 -6.88
C LEU A 246 -0.40 6.46 -5.42
N PHE A 247 -0.02 7.34 -4.49
CA PHE A 247 -0.42 7.25 -3.10
C PHE A 247 -1.04 8.57 -2.63
N VAL A 248 -2.37 8.61 -2.51
CA VAL A 248 -3.06 9.77 -1.92
C VAL A 248 -3.47 9.44 -0.50
N ILE A 249 -3.14 10.33 0.44
CA ILE A 249 -3.42 10.18 1.86
C ILE A 249 -4.30 11.35 2.30
N GLN A 250 -5.54 11.05 2.70
CA GLN A 250 -6.41 12.02 3.35
C GLN A 250 -5.94 12.23 4.79
N GLY A 251 -5.43 13.41 5.08
CA GLY A 251 -4.85 13.68 6.39
C GLY A 251 -4.43 15.13 6.57
N PRO A 252 -4.01 15.49 7.78
CA PRO A 252 -3.52 16.82 8.07
C PRO A 252 -2.20 17.10 7.33
N GLN A 253 -2.00 18.34 6.88
CA GLN A 253 -0.83 18.69 6.07
C GLN A 253 0.52 18.44 6.73
N TRP A 254 0.60 18.51 8.08
CA TRP A 254 1.84 18.18 8.80
C TRP A 254 2.35 16.76 8.53
N LEU A 255 1.48 15.85 8.05
CA LEU A 255 1.88 14.49 7.70
C LEU A 255 2.91 14.46 6.56
N ALA A 256 2.86 15.41 5.62
CA ALA A 256 3.84 15.50 4.55
C ALA A 256 5.24 15.82 5.08
N GLU A 257 5.33 16.65 6.13
CA GLU A 257 6.58 16.96 6.83
C GLU A 257 7.06 15.77 7.66
N GLU A 258 6.15 15.10 8.36
CA GLU A 258 6.44 13.93 9.18
C GLU A 258 6.99 12.76 8.35
N LEU A 259 6.44 12.55 7.14
CA LEU A 259 6.91 11.58 6.14
C LEU A 259 8.10 12.08 5.30
N LYS A 260 8.57 13.32 5.52
CA LYS A 260 9.72 13.93 4.83
C LYS A 260 9.57 14.03 3.30
N LEU A 261 8.34 14.17 2.81
CA LEU A 261 8.02 14.12 1.38
C LEU A 261 8.67 15.25 0.56
N ALA A 262 8.95 16.41 1.16
CA ALA A 262 9.58 17.53 0.45
C ALA A 262 11.00 17.23 -0.03
N GLN A 263 11.69 16.24 0.56
CA GLN A 263 13.07 15.89 0.25
C GLN A 263 13.18 14.76 -0.79
N CYS A 264 12.06 14.10 -1.12
CA CYS A 264 12.04 12.99 -2.06
C CYS A 264 10.78 13.09 -2.94
N PRO A 265 10.91 13.33 -4.25
CA PRO A 265 9.78 13.57 -5.15
C PRO A 265 9.03 12.28 -5.49
N LEU A 266 8.50 11.60 -4.47
CA LEU A 266 7.62 10.46 -4.62
C LEU A 266 6.21 10.94 -5.01
N ASN A 267 5.47 10.13 -5.78
CA ASN A 267 4.06 10.38 -6.10
C ASN A 267 3.10 10.12 -4.91
N ILE A 268 3.42 10.75 -3.77
CA ILE A 268 2.65 10.74 -2.53
C ILE A 268 2.02 12.12 -2.34
N ARG A 269 0.70 12.18 -2.22
CA ARG A 269 -0.06 13.42 -2.01
C ARG A 269 -0.79 13.37 -0.67
N VAL A 270 -0.49 14.31 0.21
CA VAL A 270 -1.30 14.55 1.43
C VAL A 270 -2.35 15.61 1.13
N VAL A 271 -3.62 15.24 1.26
CA VAL A 271 -4.77 16.07 0.85
C VAL A 271 -5.80 16.15 1.96
N SER A 272 -6.64 17.19 1.92
CA SER A 272 -7.73 17.36 2.89
C SER A 272 -8.94 16.47 2.58
N ASP A 273 -9.18 16.16 1.30
CA ASP A 273 -10.29 15.31 0.84
C ASP A 273 -9.81 14.44 -0.31
N ILE A 274 -10.00 13.12 -0.19
CA ILE A 274 -9.61 12.14 -1.18
C ILE A 274 -10.63 11.95 -2.29
N LYS A 275 -11.88 12.40 -2.06
CA LYS A 275 -12.99 12.20 -2.99
C LYS A 275 -12.68 12.63 -4.42
N PRO A 276 -12.12 13.83 -4.69
CA PRO A 276 -11.85 14.27 -6.06
C PRO A 276 -10.82 13.39 -6.79
N TYR A 277 -9.83 12.88 -6.05
CA TYR A 277 -8.79 11.98 -6.59
C TYR A 277 -9.35 10.61 -6.95
N LYS A 278 -10.26 10.11 -6.11
CA LYS A 278 -10.97 8.86 -6.36
C LYS A 278 -11.90 8.99 -7.55
N GLU A 279 -12.68 10.06 -7.62
CA GLU A 279 -13.56 10.36 -8.75
C GLU A 279 -12.76 10.48 -10.05
N ARG A 280 -11.60 11.17 -10.02
CA ARG A 280 -10.66 11.20 -11.15
C ARG A 280 -10.22 9.81 -11.59
N LYS A 281 -9.76 8.96 -10.66
CA LYS A 281 -9.32 7.59 -11.00
C LYS A 281 -10.48 6.79 -11.61
N VAL A 282 -11.64 6.78 -10.96
CA VAL A 282 -12.81 6.02 -11.41
C VAL A 282 -13.30 6.53 -12.76
N ALA A 283 -13.40 7.84 -12.96
CA ALA A 283 -13.92 8.40 -14.20
C ALA A 283 -12.92 8.28 -15.36
N ILE A 284 -11.65 8.61 -15.15
CA ILE A 284 -10.65 8.60 -16.23
C ILE A 284 -10.14 7.19 -16.49
N LEU A 285 -9.61 6.48 -15.49
CA LEU A 285 -9.05 5.15 -15.70
C LEU A 285 -10.18 4.14 -15.94
N ASN A 286 -11.09 3.96 -14.99
CA ASN A 286 -12.11 2.93 -15.12
C ASN A 286 -13.14 3.31 -16.19
N GLY A 287 -13.56 4.57 -16.26
CA GLY A 287 -14.52 5.04 -17.25
C GLY A 287 -14.00 4.94 -18.69
N ALA A 288 -12.74 5.32 -18.96
CA ALA A 288 -12.14 5.12 -20.27
C ALA A 288 -12.04 3.62 -20.62
N HIS A 289 -11.68 2.78 -19.65
CA HIS A 289 -11.59 1.35 -19.86
C HIS A 289 -12.96 0.73 -20.17
N THR A 290 -13.99 1.09 -19.41
CA THR A 290 -15.38 0.66 -19.63
C THR A 290 -15.91 1.13 -21.00
N ALA A 291 -15.54 2.33 -21.44
CA ALA A 291 -15.91 2.83 -22.77
C ALA A 291 -15.20 2.07 -23.90
N LEU A 292 -13.90 1.77 -23.72
CA LEU A 292 -13.05 1.10 -24.70
C LEU A 292 -13.51 -0.34 -25.00
N VAL A 293 -13.78 -1.12 -23.95
CA VAL A 293 -13.93 -2.58 -24.03
C VAL A 293 -15.00 -3.04 -25.04
N PRO A 294 -16.25 -2.52 -25.03
CA PRO A 294 -17.27 -2.94 -25.98
C PRO A 294 -16.91 -2.63 -27.44
N VAL A 295 -16.24 -1.50 -27.70
CA VAL A 295 -15.84 -1.07 -29.04
C VAL A 295 -14.71 -1.96 -29.56
N ALA A 296 -13.67 -2.17 -28.75
CA ALA A 296 -12.55 -3.05 -29.08
C ALA A 296 -13.02 -4.48 -29.37
N TRP A 297 -13.96 -4.99 -28.56
CA TRP A 297 -14.55 -6.31 -28.75
C TRP A 297 -15.29 -6.45 -30.09
N LEU A 298 -16.10 -5.46 -30.47
CA LEU A 298 -16.82 -5.46 -31.75
C LEU A 298 -15.87 -5.36 -32.96
N CYS A 299 -14.69 -4.75 -32.77
CA CYS A 299 -13.63 -4.68 -33.77
C CYS A 299 -12.78 -5.96 -33.85
N GLY A 300 -13.00 -6.94 -32.96
CA GLY A 300 -12.24 -8.19 -32.92
C GLY A 300 -10.83 -8.06 -32.34
N LEU A 301 -10.59 -7.04 -31.51
CA LEU A 301 -9.32 -6.85 -30.81
C LEU A 301 -9.37 -7.55 -29.45
N GLU A 302 -8.31 -8.28 -29.11
CA GLU A 302 -8.31 -9.20 -27.97
C GLU A 302 -7.74 -8.55 -26.71
N THR A 303 -6.89 -7.53 -26.87
CA THR A 303 -6.24 -6.84 -25.75
C THR A 303 -6.40 -5.32 -25.78
N VAL A 304 -6.29 -4.70 -24.62
CA VAL A 304 -6.32 -3.23 -24.46
C VAL A 304 -5.18 -2.57 -25.23
N GLY A 305 -3.97 -3.15 -25.19
CA GLY A 305 -2.83 -2.64 -25.95
C GLY A 305 -3.03 -2.66 -27.46
N GLU A 306 -3.62 -3.74 -28.00
CA GLU A 306 -4.02 -3.80 -29.41
C GLU A 306 -5.05 -2.71 -29.74
N ALA A 307 -6.03 -2.52 -28.87
CA ALA A 307 -7.07 -1.51 -29.04
C ALA A 307 -6.50 -0.08 -29.04
N MET A 308 -5.49 0.20 -28.23
CA MET A 308 -4.81 1.51 -28.23
C MET A 308 -3.83 1.71 -29.39
N GLN A 309 -3.44 0.65 -30.10
CA GLN A 309 -2.67 0.73 -31.35
C GLN A 309 -3.54 1.04 -32.56
N ASP A 310 -4.86 0.77 -32.49
CA ASP A 310 -5.82 1.18 -33.51
C ASP A 310 -6.12 2.69 -33.40
N ALA A 311 -5.91 3.41 -34.50
CA ALA A 311 -6.01 4.87 -34.52
C ALA A 311 -7.44 5.39 -34.28
N ASP A 312 -8.47 4.65 -34.71
CA ASP A 312 -9.86 5.07 -34.55
C ASP A 312 -10.33 4.82 -33.11
N ILE A 313 -9.95 3.69 -32.52
CA ILE A 313 -10.27 3.35 -31.13
C ILE A 313 -9.52 4.27 -30.16
N ARG A 314 -8.22 4.48 -30.38
CA ARG A 314 -7.43 5.41 -29.57
C ARG A 314 -8.06 6.81 -29.59
N ARG A 315 -8.44 7.30 -30.77
CA ARG A 315 -9.11 8.60 -30.91
C ARG A 315 -10.47 8.63 -30.20
N PHE A 316 -11.22 7.52 -30.23
CA PHE A 316 -12.47 7.41 -29.49
C PHE A 316 -12.24 7.56 -27.97
N VAL A 317 -11.25 6.86 -27.41
CA VAL A 317 -10.90 6.95 -25.98
C VAL A 317 -10.41 8.35 -25.63
N GLU A 318 -9.47 8.92 -26.40
CA GLU A 318 -8.95 10.27 -26.17
C GLU A 318 -10.07 11.33 -26.17
N ARG A 319 -11.05 11.20 -27.07
CA ARG A 319 -12.22 12.10 -27.11
C ARG A 319 -13.16 11.89 -25.93
N ALA A 320 -13.47 10.64 -25.57
CA ALA A 320 -14.29 10.37 -24.38
C ALA A 320 -13.66 10.98 -23.13
N ILE A 321 -12.34 10.83 -22.96
CA ILE A 321 -11.62 11.42 -21.83
C ILE A 321 -11.67 12.96 -21.87
N SER A 322 -11.30 13.57 -22.99
CA SER A 322 -11.12 15.03 -23.08
C SER A 322 -12.42 15.83 -23.22
N GLU A 323 -13.42 15.32 -23.95
CA GLU A 323 -14.67 16.02 -24.26
C GLU A 323 -15.80 15.68 -23.27
N GLU A 324 -15.77 14.51 -22.63
CA GLU A 324 -16.89 14.03 -21.79
C GLU A 324 -16.51 13.84 -20.31
N ILE A 325 -15.34 13.26 -20.03
CA ILE A 325 -14.93 12.92 -18.65
C ILE A 325 -14.26 14.10 -17.93
N ILE A 326 -13.20 14.69 -18.49
CA ILE A 326 -12.46 15.79 -17.86
C ILE A 326 -13.37 16.98 -17.49
N PRO A 327 -14.32 17.42 -18.35
CA PRO A 327 -15.16 18.59 -18.05
C PRO A 327 -16.11 18.44 -16.86
N VAL A 328 -16.34 17.22 -16.36
CA VAL A 328 -17.29 16.94 -15.25
C VAL A 328 -16.60 16.64 -13.92
N LEU A 329 -15.27 16.75 -13.86
CA LEU A 329 -14.48 16.48 -12.65
C LEU A 329 -14.05 17.77 -11.94
N ASP A 330 -14.00 17.71 -10.61
CA ASP A 330 -13.77 18.87 -9.74
C ASP A 330 -12.28 19.21 -9.48
N LEU A 331 -11.36 18.61 -10.22
CA LEU A 331 -9.91 18.87 -10.11
C LEU A 331 -9.40 19.84 -11.20
N PRO A 332 -8.25 20.49 -10.99
CA PRO A 332 -7.62 21.33 -12.01
C PRO A 332 -7.42 20.60 -13.35
N ALA A 333 -7.75 21.27 -14.46
CA ALA A 333 -7.77 20.63 -15.78
C ALA A 333 -6.40 20.17 -16.28
N ASP A 334 -5.32 20.83 -15.85
CA ASP A 334 -3.93 20.42 -16.06
C ASP A 334 -3.64 19.10 -15.33
N GLU A 335 -4.01 18.98 -14.06
CA GLU A 335 -3.84 17.76 -13.27
C GLU A 335 -4.68 16.59 -13.84
N LEU A 336 -5.89 16.88 -14.33
CA LEU A 336 -6.74 15.88 -14.98
C LEU A 336 -6.15 15.38 -16.30
N ARG A 337 -5.56 16.28 -17.11
CA ARG A 337 -4.90 15.91 -18.37
C ARG A 337 -3.62 15.11 -18.14
N GLU A 338 -2.80 15.51 -17.17
CA GLU A 338 -1.60 14.77 -16.80
C GLU A 338 -1.93 13.33 -16.39
N PHE A 339 -3.00 13.14 -15.60
CA PHE A 339 -3.49 11.81 -15.25
C PHE A 339 -4.04 11.05 -16.45
N ALA A 340 -4.77 11.70 -17.36
CA ALA A 340 -5.29 11.09 -18.59
C ALA A 340 -4.17 10.62 -19.53
N ASP A 341 -3.11 11.41 -19.67
CA ASP A 341 -1.94 11.07 -20.49
C ASP A 341 -1.22 9.85 -19.90
N ALA A 342 -1.05 9.81 -18.56
CA ALA A 342 -0.49 8.65 -17.87
C ALA A 342 -1.36 7.38 -18.06
N VAL A 343 -2.69 7.49 -17.97
CA VAL A 343 -3.62 6.37 -18.22
C VAL A 343 -3.52 5.88 -19.66
N SER A 344 -3.45 6.79 -20.64
CA SER A 344 -3.34 6.45 -22.06
C SER A 344 -2.01 5.75 -22.38
N GLY A 345 -0.92 6.19 -21.72
CA GLY A 345 0.37 5.52 -21.75
C GLY A 345 0.29 4.08 -21.22
N ARG A 346 -0.34 3.88 -20.06
CA ARG A 346 -0.54 2.55 -19.45
C ARG A 346 -1.35 1.60 -20.33
N PHE A 347 -2.43 2.07 -20.96
CA PHE A 347 -3.22 1.23 -21.88
C PHE A 347 -2.45 0.83 -23.13
N SER A 348 -1.43 1.59 -23.52
CA SER A 348 -0.59 1.29 -24.68
C SER A 348 0.55 0.31 -24.35
N GLU A 349 0.72 -0.09 -23.08
CA GLU A 349 1.79 -0.99 -22.66
C GLU A 349 1.48 -2.47 -22.99
N PRO A 350 2.36 -3.17 -23.74
CA PRO A 350 2.16 -4.58 -24.09
C PRO A 350 2.20 -5.54 -22.89
N LEU A 351 2.94 -5.17 -21.82
CA LEU A 351 3.14 -6.00 -20.62
C LEU A 351 1.94 -5.93 -19.64
N HIS A 352 1.10 -4.91 -19.75
CA HIS A 352 -0.08 -4.68 -18.90
C HIS A 352 -1.38 -4.71 -19.72
N SER A 353 -1.46 -5.59 -20.71
CA SER A 353 -2.61 -5.72 -21.60
C SER A 353 -3.54 -6.84 -21.12
N PRO A 354 -4.48 -6.58 -20.19
CA PRO A 354 -5.49 -7.56 -19.84
C PRO A 354 -6.35 -7.89 -21.08
N PRO A 355 -6.93 -9.09 -21.14
CA PRO A 355 -7.89 -9.42 -22.19
C PRO A 355 -9.06 -8.43 -22.16
N VAL A 356 -9.53 -7.98 -23.32
CA VAL A 356 -10.75 -7.15 -23.45
C VAL A 356 -11.95 -7.85 -22.78
N ALA A 357 -11.98 -9.18 -22.82
CA ALA A 357 -12.99 -10.00 -22.15
C ALA A 357 -12.99 -9.94 -20.61
N PHE A 358 -11.89 -9.53 -19.97
CA PHE A 358 -11.73 -9.59 -18.52
C PHE A 358 -12.60 -8.56 -17.78
N HIS A 359 -13.20 -7.59 -18.49
CA HIS A 359 -13.95 -6.48 -17.91
C HIS A 359 -15.37 -6.31 -18.48
N CYS A 360 -15.85 -7.31 -19.23
CA CYS A 360 -17.24 -7.37 -19.71
C CYS A 360 -18.24 -7.94 -18.68
N ALA A 361 -17.81 -8.18 -17.43
CA ALA A 361 -18.62 -8.83 -16.38
C ALA A 361 -18.90 -7.89 -15.20
#